data_AF-A0A8J8XQZ8-F1
#
_entry.id   AF-A0A8J8XQZ8-F1
#
_cell.length_a   1.000
_cell.length_b   1.000
_cell.length_c   1.000
_cell.angle_alpha   90.00
_cell.angle_beta   90.00
_cell.angle_gamma   90.00
#
_symmetry.space_group_name_H-M   'P 1'
#
loop_
_entity.id
_entity.type
_entity.pdbx_description
1 polymer ?
#
loop_
_entity_poly.entity_id
_entity_poly.type
_entity_poly.pdbx_seq_one_letter_code
_entity_poly.pdbx_strand_id
1 'polypeptide(L)'
;MADDMPPAVDDDLQDLIDELMNAGPEDEADDRECEEITAKALSEATEYLEDPDPPSPEQVGWAEGAVISAQSAADNMASYVLDLRRALAVFAGTGRPEEAVLRKNVAWADARRAEAVEIASAARRLLEKELRCMAARDHPVIPELAALITAMRESTKSRVLQDSSGGDAVRRAGLLDSAIKFEDAVVEKMTALKEKFTRGAAAFAGEEELVQALQKHAATAEAEIAEAQAFSATLSAASLVFVQKRPAPETEEEPPRQKRRTGDAGDSAAQD
;
A
#
# COMPACT_ATOMS: atom_id res chain seq x y z
N MET A 1 8.90 -23.07 -59.25
CA MET A 1 10.00 -22.65 -58.36
C MET A 1 9.37 -21.66 -57.40
N ALA A 2 9.21 -22.05 -56.14
CA ALA A 2 8.81 -21.09 -55.12
C ALA A 2 10.01 -20.15 -54.93
N ASP A 3 9.75 -18.86 -55.09
CA ASP A 3 10.71 -17.80 -54.83
C ASP A 3 10.94 -17.79 -53.32
N ASP A 4 11.98 -18.49 -52.89
CA ASP A 4 12.41 -18.59 -51.50
C ASP A 4 13.17 -17.31 -51.17
N MET A 5 12.45 -16.18 -51.20
CA MET A 5 12.99 -14.93 -50.67
C MET A 5 13.16 -15.13 -49.16
N PRO A 6 14.36 -14.85 -48.61
CA PRO A 6 14.55 -14.89 -47.18
C PRO A 6 13.53 -13.97 -46.51
N PRO A 7 12.96 -14.36 -45.34
CA PRO A 7 12.04 -13.50 -44.62
C PRO A 7 12.71 -12.14 -44.41
N ALA A 8 12.06 -11.09 -44.92
CA ALA A 8 12.57 -9.73 -44.79
C ALA A 8 12.64 -9.36 -43.31
N VAL A 9 13.79 -8.84 -42.89
CA VAL A 9 13.96 -8.16 -41.61
C VAL A 9 13.16 -6.86 -41.73
N ASP A 10 12.20 -6.63 -40.83
CA ASP A 10 11.51 -5.33 -40.75
C ASP A 10 12.39 -4.32 -40.01
N ASP A 11 12.05 -3.03 -40.11
CA ASP A 11 12.89 -1.94 -39.57
C ASP A 11 13.13 -2.13 -38.06
N ASP A 12 12.11 -2.56 -37.30
CA ASP A 12 12.22 -2.82 -35.86
C ASP A 12 13.22 -3.97 -35.55
N LEU A 13 13.18 -5.06 -36.33
CA LEU A 13 14.10 -6.18 -36.16
C LEU A 13 15.53 -5.82 -36.60
N GLN A 14 15.67 -4.96 -37.60
CA GLN A 14 16.95 -4.46 -38.09
C GLN A 14 17.61 -3.56 -37.03
N ASP A 15 16.84 -2.65 -36.43
CA ASP A 15 17.31 -1.78 -35.35
C ASP A 15 17.80 -2.61 -34.15
N LEU A 16 17.06 -3.65 -33.76
CA LEU A 16 17.47 -4.58 -32.71
C LEU A 16 18.81 -5.28 -33.05
N ILE A 17 18.96 -5.76 -34.28
CA ILE A 17 20.20 -6.44 -34.70
C ILE A 17 21.36 -5.45 -34.65
N ASP A 18 21.16 -4.22 -35.15
CA ASP A 18 22.20 -3.20 -35.17
C ASP A 18 22.60 -2.78 -33.74
N GLU A 19 21.64 -2.66 -32.82
CA GLU A 19 21.92 -2.42 -31.40
C GLU A 19 22.81 -3.53 -30.81
N LEU A 20 22.42 -4.80 -30.98
CA LEU A 20 23.18 -5.94 -30.47
C LEU A 20 24.57 -6.08 -31.07
N MET A 21 24.72 -5.77 -32.35
CA MET A 21 26.00 -5.85 -33.04
C MET A 21 26.95 -4.71 -32.65
N ASN A 22 26.40 -3.59 -32.17
CA ASN A 22 27.15 -2.43 -31.70
C ASN A 22 27.22 -2.34 -30.17
N ALA A 23 26.71 -3.36 -29.46
CA ALA A 23 26.73 -3.42 -28.01
C ALA A 23 28.16 -3.26 -27.47
N GLY A 24 28.32 -2.31 -26.55
CA GLY A 24 29.58 -1.90 -25.99
C GLY A 24 29.77 -2.31 -24.53
N PRO A 25 30.86 -1.84 -23.89
CA PRO A 25 31.13 -2.12 -22.48
C PRO A 25 30.07 -1.59 -21.51
N GLU A 26 29.29 -0.59 -21.93
CA GLU A 26 28.18 -0.04 -21.15
C GLU A 26 27.02 -1.04 -21.10
N ASP A 27 26.61 -1.61 -22.24
CA ASP A 27 25.58 -2.65 -22.29
C ASP A 27 25.99 -3.90 -21.49
N GLU A 28 27.27 -4.31 -21.58
CA GLU A 28 27.79 -5.41 -20.77
C GLU A 28 27.85 -5.09 -19.26
N ALA A 29 27.91 -3.82 -18.88
CA ALA A 29 27.85 -3.39 -17.49
C ALA A 29 26.40 -3.41 -16.97
N ASP A 30 25.46 -2.93 -17.78
CA ASP A 30 24.02 -2.94 -17.47
C ASP A 30 23.50 -4.38 -17.34
N ASP A 31 23.92 -5.28 -18.22
CA ASP A 31 23.60 -6.72 -18.13
C ASP A 31 24.09 -7.32 -16.81
N ARG A 32 25.30 -6.95 -16.37
CA ARG A 32 25.89 -7.44 -15.12
C ARG A 32 25.18 -6.87 -13.90
N GLU A 33 24.83 -5.59 -13.92
CA GLU A 33 24.04 -4.97 -12.85
C GLU A 33 22.67 -5.66 -12.73
N CYS A 34 22.02 -5.97 -13.86
CA CYS A 34 20.77 -6.72 -13.87
C CYS A 34 20.93 -8.12 -13.23
N GLU A 35 22.00 -8.84 -13.55
CA GLU A 35 22.32 -10.14 -12.95
C GLU A 35 22.59 -10.05 -11.45
N GLU A 36 23.30 -9.00 -10.99
CA GLU A 36 23.56 -8.79 -9.56
C GLU A 36 22.29 -8.47 -8.78
N ILE A 37 21.40 -7.64 -9.33
CA ILE A 37 20.11 -7.29 -8.72
C ILE A 37 19.22 -8.53 -8.60
N THR A 38 19.10 -9.32 -9.66
CA THR A 38 18.28 -10.54 -9.67
C THR A 38 18.83 -11.60 -8.74
N ALA A 39 20.14 -11.82 -8.71
CA ALA A 39 20.79 -12.73 -7.77
C ALA A 39 20.55 -12.31 -6.31
N LYS A 40 20.65 -11.01 -6.01
CA LYS A 40 20.35 -10.48 -4.67
C LYS A 40 18.89 -10.72 -4.28
N ALA A 41 17.95 -10.43 -5.19
CA ALA A 41 16.53 -10.66 -4.94
C ALA A 41 16.21 -12.14 -4.68
N LEU A 42 16.83 -13.07 -5.41
CA LEU A 42 16.69 -14.51 -5.16
C LEU A 42 17.26 -14.93 -3.81
N SER A 43 18.40 -14.35 -3.40
CA SER A 43 18.99 -14.59 -2.09
C SER A 43 18.06 -14.11 -0.97
N GLU A 44 17.54 -12.89 -1.07
CA GLU A 44 16.56 -12.33 -0.10
C GLU A 44 15.30 -13.20 -0.03
N ALA A 45 14.76 -13.61 -1.19
CA ALA A 45 13.59 -14.49 -1.25
C ALA A 45 13.81 -15.83 -0.54
N THR A 46 15.00 -16.41 -0.72
CA THR A 46 15.38 -17.67 -0.09
C THR A 46 15.46 -17.51 1.42
N GLU A 47 16.17 -16.47 1.89
CA GLU A 47 16.29 -16.16 3.31
C GLU A 47 14.92 -16.01 3.99
N TYR A 48 14.00 -15.24 3.39
CA TYR A 48 12.68 -15.00 3.97
C TYR A 48 11.77 -16.23 3.97
N LEU A 49 11.94 -17.13 2.99
CA LEU A 49 11.19 -18.37 2.93
C LEU A 49 11.68 -19.39 3.96
N GLU A 50 13.00 -19.44 4.20
CA GLU A 50 13.63 -20.35 5.17
C GLU A 50 13.40 -19.95 6.63
N ASP A 51 13.18 -18.65 6.91
CA ASP A 51 12.87 -18.16 8.26
C ASP A 51 11.62 -18.88 8.82
N PRO A 52 11.66 -19.53 9.99
CA PRO A 52 10.47 -20.16 10.56
C PRO A 52 9.40 -19.17 11.04
N ASP A 53 9.78 -17.91 11.28
CA ASP A 53 8.87 -16.91 11.82
C ASP A 53 7.89 -16.39 10.75
N PRO A 54 6.73 -15.84 11.18
CA PRO A 54 5.82 -15.17 10.28
C PRO A 54 6.51 -14.00 9.55
N PRO A 55 6.25 -13.79 8.25
CA PRO A 55 6.84 -12.69 7.51
C PRO A 55 6.58 -11.33 8.17
N SER A 56 7.62 -10.51 8.26
CA SER A 56 7.52 -9.14 8.76
C SER A 56 6.78 -8.24 7.76
N PRO A 57 6.23 -7.08 8.18
CA PRO A 57 5.59 -6.14 7.26
C PRO A 57 6.51 -5.66 6.12
N GLU A 58 7.82 -5.54 6.37
CA GLU A 58 8.81 -5.18 5.36
C GLU A 58 8.98 -6.29 4.33
N GLN A 59 9.10 -7.55 4.78
CA GLN A 59 9.19 -8.72 3.89
C GLN A 59 7.93 -8.89 3.04
N VAL A 60 6.75 -8.65 3.62
CA VAL A 60 5.48 -8.65 2.88
C VAL A 60 5.45 -7.55 1.83
N GLY A 61 5.84 -6.31 2.19
CA GLY A 61 5.90 -5.20 1.25
C GLY A 61 6.90 -5.43 0.11
N TRP A 62 8.06 -6.02 0.43
CA TRP A 62 9.03 -6.48 -0.56
C TRP A 62 8.39 -7.51 -1.50
N ALA A 63 7.69 -8.52 -0.98
CA ALA A 63 7.08 -9.58 -1.78
C ALA A 63 5.96 -9.05 -2.69
N GLU A 64 5.10 -8.16 -2.18
CA GLU A 64 4.05 -7.52 -2.98
C GLU A 64 4.64 -6.73 -4.16
N GLY A 65 5.72 -5.98 -3.92
CA GLY A 65 6.46 -5.28 -4.96
C GLY A 65 7.14 -6.24 -5.95
N ALA A 66 7.81 -7.27 -5.44
CA ALA A 66 8.57 -8.24 -6.22
C ALA A 66 7.68 -9.07 -7.17
N VAL A 67 6.46 -9.45 -6.75
CA VAL A 67 5.52 -10.15 -7.64
C VAL A 67 5.21 -9.29 -8.87
N ILE A 68 4.95 -8.00 -8.68
CA ILE A 68 4.57 -7.09 -9.77
C ILE A 68 5.77 -6.83 -10.67
N SER A 69 6.91 -6.43 -10.09
CA SER A 69 8.10 -6.06 -10.87
C SER A 69 8.71 -7.25 -11.60
N ALA A 70 8.84 -8.40 -10.95
CA ALA A 70 9.44 -9.59 -11.56
C ALA A 70 8.52 -10.23 -12.59
N GLN A 71 7.18 -10.20 -12.40
CA GLN A 71 6.26 -10.64 -13.45
C GLN A 71 6.35 -9.73 -14.68
N SER A 72 6.38 -8.41 -14.48
CA SER A 72 6.57 -7.44 -15.57
C SER A 72 7.89 -7.67 -16.32
N ALA A 73 8.99 -7.88 -15.58
CA ALA A 73 10.28 -8.21 -16.18
C ALA A 73 10.24 -9.52 -16.97
N ALA A 74 9.59 -10.56 -16.44
CA ALA A 74 9.44 -11.84 -17.12
C ALA A 74 8.62 -11.71 -18.42
N ASP A 75 7.56 -10.88 -18.42
CA ASP A 75 6.71 -10.64 -19.59
C ASP A 75 7.46 -9.81 -20.65
N ASN A 76 8.19 -8.78 -20.24
CA ASN A 76 9.05 -7.98 -21.12
C ASN A 76 10.13 -8.85 -21.77
N MET A 77 10.83 -9.66 -20.97
CA MET A 77 11.83 -10.61 -21.48
C MET A 77 11.20 -11.66 -22.40
N ALA A 78 9.96 -12.08 -22.13
CA ALA A 78 9.26 -13.00 -23.03
C ALA A 78 9.05 -12.38 -24.43
N SER A 79 8.65 -11.10 -24.49
CA SER A 79 8.53 -10.38 -25.75
C SER A 79 9.89 -10.25 -26.45
N TYR A 80 10.89 -9.79 -25.71
CA TYR A 80 12.24 -9.59 -26.25
C TYR A 80 12.84 -10.88 -26.84
N VAL A 81 12.68 -12.00 -26.14
CA VAL A 81 13.12 -13.31 -26.61
C VAL A 81 12.40 -13.73 -27.91
N LEU A 82 11.13 -13.37 -28.10
CA LEU A 82 10.42 -13.67 -29.36
C LEU A 82 11.04 -12.90 -30.53
N ASP A 83 11.38 -11.64 -30.34
CA ASP A 83 12.04 -10.82 -31.35
C ASP A 83 13.44 -11.35 -31.67
N LEU A 84 14.23 -11.69 -30.64
CA LEU A 84 15.54 -12.31 -30.81
C LEU A 84 15.46 -13.65 -31.56
N ARG A 85 14.46 -14.49 -31.28
CA ARG A 85 14.26 -15.77 -31.99
C ARG A 85 13.82 -15.53 -33.43
N ARG A 86 12.99 -14.52 -33.68
CA ARG A 86 12.58 -14.11 -35.03
C ARG A 86 13.79 -13.65 -35.84
N ALA A 87 14.64 -12.80 -35.27
CA ALA A 87 15.91 -12.40 -35.88
C ALA A 87 16.81 -13.62 -36.12
N LEU A 88 17.00 -14.48 -35.12
CA LEU A 88 17.87 -15.65 -35.23
C LEU A 88 17.44 -16.58 -36.38
N ALA A 89 16.13 -16.75 -36.60
CA ALA A 89 15.62 -17.55 -37.72
C ALA A 89 16.04 -17.01 -39.10
N VAL A 90 16.24 -15.70 -39.25
CA VAL A 90 16.72 -15.08 -40.51
C VAL A 90 18.18 -15.43 -40.78
N PHE A 91 19.01 -15.52 -39.74
CA PHE A 91 20.46 -15.72 -39.86
C PHE A 91 20.90 -17.18 -39.65
N ALA A 92 19.99 -18.08 -39.27
CA ALA A 92 20.30 -19.47 -38.96
C ALA A 92 20.97 -20.19 -40.14
N GLY A 93 22.16 -20.77 -39.89
CA GLY A 93 22.92 -21.50 -40.91
C GLY A 93 23.59 -20.64 -41.98
N THR A 94 23.50 -19.31 -41.88
CA THR A 94 24.16 -18.40 -42.82
C THR A 94 25.66 -18.28 -42.56
N GLY A 95 26.12 -18.61 -41.35
CA GLY A 95 27.52 -18.44 -40.92
C GLY A 95 27.92 -16.99 -40.67
N ARG A 96 26.96 -16.07 -40.72
CA ARG A 96 27.18 -14.65 -40.43
C ARG A 96 27.35 -14.41 -38.93
N PRO A 97 28.11 -13.38 -38.50
CA PRO A 97 28.38 -13.12 -37.09
C PRO A 97 27.12 -12.86 -36.24
N GLU A 98 26.08 -12.27 -36.84
CA GLU A 98 24.79 -11.99 -36.20
C GLU A 98 24.16 -13.26 -35.61
N GLU A 99 24.32 -14.41 -36.27
CA GLU A 99 23.76 -15.69 -35.80
C GLU A 99 24.33 -16.09 -34.43
N ALA A 100 25.62 -15.85 -34.19
CA ALA A 100 26.27 -16.15 -32.92
C ALA A 100 25.85 -15.17 -31.82
N VAL A 101 25.76 -13.88 -32.14
CA VAL A 101 25.33 -12.83 -31.22
C VAL A 101 23.87 -13.04 -30.80
N LEU A 102 22.98 -13.32 -31.75
CA LEU A 102 21.57 -13.60 -31.49
C LEU A 102 21.41 -14.86 -30.62
N ARG A 103 22.17 -15.95 -30.89
CA ARG A 103 22.14 -17.15 -30.02
C ARG A 103 22.56 -16.85 -28.58
N LYS A 104 23.60 -16.04 -28.38
CA LYS A 104 24.05 -15.62 -27.04
C LYS A 104 22.93 -14.84 -26.34
N ASN A 105 22.34 -13.86 -27.02
CA ASN A 105 21.29 -13.01 -26.44
C ASN A 105 19.99 -13.76 -26.16
N VAL A 106 19.57 -14.69 -27.02
CA VAL A 106 18.43 -15.58 -26.72
C VAL A 106 18.66 -16.35 -25.43
N ALA A 107 19.85 -16.96 -25.27
CA ALA A 107 20.18 -17.73 -24.07
C ALA A 107 20.22 -16.87 -22.81
N TRP A 108 20.79 -15.66 -22.90
CA TRP A 108 20.83 -14.70 -21.80
C TRP A 108 19.43 -14.24 -21.40
N ALA A 109 18.59 -13.81 -22.36
CA ALA A 109 17.25 -13.31 -22.08
C ALA A 109 16.32 -14.42 -21.57
N ASP A 110 16.46 -15.67 -22.06
CA ASP A 110 15.77 -16.83 -21.49
C ASP A 110 16.16 -17.07 -20.02
N ALA A 111 17.44 -16.92 -19.67
CA ALA A 111 17.91 -17.06 -18.28
C ALA A 111 17.33 -15.96 -17.38
N ARG A 112 17.38 -14.69 -17.81
CA ARG A 112 16.80 -13.56 -17.06
C ARG A 112 15.30 -13.71 -16.86
N ARG A 113 14.59 -14.19 -17.89
CA ARG A 113 13.17 -14.49 -17.79
C ARG A 113 12.89 -15.59 -16.76
N ALA A 114 13.68 -16.66 -16.77
CA ALA A 114 13.51 -17.76 -15.81
C ALA A 114 13.74 -17.29 -14.37
N GLU A 115 14.78 -16.50 -14.13
CA GLU A 115 15.07 -15.91 -12.82
C GLU A 115 13.95 -14.97 -12.35
N ALA A 116 13.43 -14.11 -13.23
CA ALA A 116 12.31 -13.23 -12.92
C ALA A 116 11.04 -14.02 -12.54
N VAL A 117 10.75 -15.12 -13.26
CA VAL A 117 9.67 -16.04 -12.90
C VAL A 117 9.90 -16.70 -11.54
N GLU A 118 11.14 -17.07 -11.24
CA GLU A 118 11.50 -17.66 -9.95
C GLU A 118 11.33 -16.66 -8.79
N ILE A 119 11.76 -15.41 -8.95
CA ILE A 119 11.54 -14.33 -7.98
C ILE A 119 10.04 -14.12 -7.75
N ALA A 120 9.25 -14.00 -8.81
CA ALA A 120 7.80 -13.83 -8.69
C ALA A 120 7.15 -15.02 -7.96
N SER A 121 7.60 -16.24 -8.25
CA SER A 121 7.13 -17.46 -7.58
C SER A 121 7.52 -17.49 -6.10
N ALA A 122 8.76 -17.14 -5.76
CA ALA A 122 9.24 -17.08 -4.38
C ALA A 122 8.49 -16.01 -3.56
N ALA A 123 8.28 -14.83 -4.14
CA ALA A 123 7.50 -13.76 -3.53
C ALA A 123 6.03 -14.19 -3.28
N ARG A 124 5.38 -14.86 -4.26
CA ARG A 124 4.04 -15.43 -4.04
C ARG A 124 4.01 -16.44 -2.88
N ARG A 125 4.99 -17.35 -2.81
CA ARG A 125 5.10 -18.29 -1.70
C ARG A 125 5.25 -17.59 -0.34
N LEU A 126 5.95 -16.46 -0.30
CA LEU A 126 6.07 -15.66 0.93
C LEU A 126 4.74 -15.02 1.34
N LEU A 127 3.97 -14.49 0.37
CA LEU A 127 2.62 -13.95 0.63
C LEU A 127 1.64 -15.05 1.06
N GLU A 128 1.75 -16.24 0.47
CA GLU A 128 0.98 -17.39 0.92
C GLU A 128 1.35 -17.83 2.34
N LYS A 129 2.64 -17.83 2.68
CA LYS A 129 3.14 -18.11 4.04
C LYS A 129 2.54 -17.12 5.03
N GLU A 130 2.54 -15.83 4.71
CA GLU A 130 1.89 -14.80 5.54
C GLU A 130 0.40 -15.11 5.76
N LEU A 131 -0.34 -15.42 4.69
CA LEU A 131 -1.77 -15.75 4.79
C LEU A 131 -2.01 -16.98 5.67
N ARG A 132 -1.18 -18.02 5.54
CA ARG A 132 -1.25 -19.21 6.40
C ARG A 132 -0.95 -18.87 7.86
N CYS A 133 0.07 -18.05 8.12
CA CYS A 133 0.36 -17.56 9.46
C CYS A 133 -0.79 -16.73 10.04
N MET A 134 -1.44 -15.91 9.22
CA MET A 134 -2.60 -15.11 9.66
C MET A 134 -3.82 -15.99 9.95
N ALA A 135 -4.11 -16.99 9.11
CA ALA A 135 -5.21 -17.93 9.31
C ALA A 135 -5.07 -18.78 10.58
N ALA A 136 -3.83 -19.02 11.02
CA ALA A 136 -3.54 -19.72 12.27
C ALA A 136 -3.75 -18.85 13.52
N ARG A 137 -4.01 -17.54 13.38
CA ARG A 137 -4.23 -16.62 14.51
C ARG A 137 -5.68 -16.68 14.98
N ASP A 138 -5.91 -16.27 16.22
CA ASP A 138 -7.26 -16.13 16.76
C ASP A 138 -8.01 -14.91 16.21
N HIS A 139 -7.27 -13.88 15.73
CA HIS A 139 -7.81 -12.59 15.31
C HIS A 139 -7.18 -12.11 13.98
N PRO A 140 -7.92 -11.39 13.11
CA PRO A 140 -7.40 -10.86 11.82
C PRO A 140 -6.23 -9.88 11.92
N VAL A 141 -5.97 -9.34 13.10
CA VAL A 141 -4.82 -8.47 13.40
C VAL A 141 -4.04 -9.02 14.58
N ILE A 142 -2.79 -8.56 14.73
CA ILE A 142 -1.99 -8.87 15.91
C ILE A 142 -2.71 -8.43 17.20
N PRO A 143 -2.57 -9.18 18.31
CA PRO A 143 -3.26 -8.91 19.57
C PRO A 143 -3.08 -7.48 20.09
N GLU A 144 -1.89 -6.91 19.93
CA GLU A 144 -1.55 -5.55 20.37
C GLU A 144 -2.40 -4.50 19.67
N LEU A 145 -2.66 -4.68 18.36
CA LEU A 145 -3.50 -3.77 17.59
C LEU A 145 -4.97 -3.91 17.96
N ALA A 146 -5.46 -5.13 18.16
CA ALA A 146 -6.83 -5.35 18.65
C ALA A 146 -7.04 -4.68 20.01
N ALA A 147 -6.10 -4.89 20.95
CA ALA A 147 -6.13 -4.26 22.27
C ALA A 147 -6.05 -2.73 22.18
N LEU A 148 -5.24 -2.17 21.28
CA LEU A 148 -5.15 -0.73 21.05
C LEU A 148 -6.49 -0.15 20.57
N ILE A 149 -7.15 -0.80 19.60
CA ILE A 149 -8.46 -0.34 19.09
C ILE A 149 -9.48 -0.31 20.23
N THR A 150 -9.57 -1.39 21.02
CA THR A 150 -10.47 -1.44 22.18
C THR A 150 -10.14 -0.35 23.20
N ALA A 151 -8.87 -0.20 23.60
CA ALA A 151 -8.44 0.80 24.58
C ALA A 151 -8.71 2.24 24.09
N MET A 152 -8.50 2.52 22.81
CA MET A 152 -8.79 3.84 22.22
C MET A 152 -10.29 4.15 22.23
N ARG A 153 -11.14 3.18 21.91
CA ARG A 153 -12.61 3.34 22.00
C ARG A 153 -13.07 3.57 23.43
N GLU A 154 -12.57 2.79 24.39
CA GLU A 154 -12.90 2.95 25.81
C GLU A 154 -12.45 4.30 26.36
N SER A 155 -11.21 4.70 26.06
CA SER A 155 -10.66 6.01 26.42
C SER A 155 -11.49 7.15 25.83
N THR A 156 -11.88 7.04 24.56
CA THR A 156 -12.73 8.04 23.88
C THR A 156 -14.11 8.11 24.53
N LYS A 157 -14.78 6.97 24.79
CA LYS A 157 -16.06 6.92 25.50
C LYS A 157 -15.97 7.57 26.88
N SER A 158 -14.94 7.22 27.66
CA SER A 158 -14.71 7.79 28.99
C SER A 158 -14.52 9.31 28.93
N ARG A 159 -13.71 9.81 28.00
CA ARG A 159 -13.44 11.25 27.85
C ARG A 159 -14.65 12.02 27.37
N VAL A 160 -15.42 11.50 26.40
CA VAL A 160 -16.65 12.14 25.94
C VAL A 160 -17.69 12.23 27.06
N LEU A 161 -17.80 11.21 27.91
CA LEU A 161 -18.73 11.19 29.05
C LEU A 161 -18.28 12.11 30.20
N GLN A 162 -17.00 12.08 30.60
CA GLN A 162 -16.47 12.85 31.73
C GLN A 162 -16.49 14.36 31.50
N ASP A 163 -16.32 14.79 30.25
CA ASP A 163 -16.08 16.19 29.95
C ASP A 163 -17.44 16.96 29.89
N SER A 164 -18.59 16.28 30.04
CA SER A 164 -19.93 16.88 30.10
C SER A 164 -20.12 18.00 31.16
N SER A 165 -19.15 18.22 32.04
CA SER A 165 -19.16 19.20 33.14
C SER A 165 -18.38 20.51 32.91
N GLY A 166 -17.98 20.85 31.68
CA GLY A 166 -17.51 22.22 31.33
C GLY A 166 -16.04 22.38 30.91
N GLY A 167 -15.42 21.35 30.30
CA GLY A 167 -14.09 21.47 29.69
C GLY A 167 -14.05 22.36 28.44
N ASP A 168 -12.84 22.85 28.08
CA ASP A 168 -12.58 23.66 26.88
C ASP A 168 -13.12 23.01 25.59
N ALA A 169 -14.09 23.68 24.96
CA ALA A 169 -14.77 23.20 23.76
C ALA A 169 -13.82 22.98 22.58
N VAL A 170 -12.75 23.79 22.46
CA VAL A 170 -11.75 23.66 21.39
C VAL A 170 -10.94 22.38 21.58
N ARG A 171 -10.44 22.15 22.80
CA ARG A 171 -9.74 20.90 23.14
C ARG A 171 -10.59 19.66 22.88
N ARG A 172 -11.89 19.71 23.18
CA ARG A 172 -12.80 18.59 22.93
C ARG A 172 -13.06 18.34 21.45
N ALA A 173 -13.28 19.40 20.68
CA ALA A 173 -13.46 19.28 19.23
C ALA A 173 -12.22 18.62 18.60
N GLY A 174 -11.01 19.00 19.02
CA GLY A 174 -9.77 18.37 18.56
C GLY A 174 -9.63 16.89 18.97
N LEU A 175 -10.10 16.52 20.16
CA LEU A 175 -10.13 15.11 20.60
C LEU A 175 -11.12 14.27 19.77
N LEU A 176 -12.32 14.81 19.50
CA LEU A 176 -13.33 14.15 18.68
C LEU A 176 -12.85 13.98 17.23
N ASP A 177 -12.24 15.01 16.64
CA ASP A 177 -11.65 14.95 15.30
C ASP A 177 -10.53 13.89 15.21
N SER A 178 -9.66 13.82 16.21
CA SER A 178 -8.59 12.82 16.28
C SER A 178 -9.15 11.40 16.41
N ALA A 179 -10.21 11.21 17.20
CA ALA A 179 -10.86 9.92 17.36
C ALA A 179 -11.59 9.46 16.09
N ILE A 180 -12.25 10.38 15.38
CA ILE A 180 -12.86 10.09 14.07
C ILE A 180 -11.79 9.63 13.08
N LYS A 181 -10.68 10.37 12.95
CA LYS A 181 -9.55 9.98 12.08
C LYS A 181 -8.97 8.62 12.43
N PHE A 182 -8.91 8.29 13.72
CA PHE A 182 -8.46 6.98 14.15
C PHE A 182 -9.41 5.88 13.67
N GLU A 183 -10.73 6.04 13.84
CA GLU A 183 -11.70 5.06 13.34
C GLU A 183 -11.70 4.96 11.81
N ASP A 184 -11.52 6.07 11.09
CA ASP A 184 -11.38 6.05 9.63
C ASP A 184 -10.16 5.22 9.20
N ALA A 185 -9.03 5.35 9.91
CA ALA A 185 -7.84 4.52 9.67
C ALA A 185 -8.06 3.04 10.02
N VAL A 186 -8.87 2.74 11.05
CA VAL A 186 -9.27 1.36 11.37
C VAL A 186 -10.13 0.78 10.24
N VAL A 187 -11.08 1.55 9.70
CA VAL A 187 -11.91 1.15 8.56
C VAL A 187 -11.04 0.86 7.34
N GLU A 188 -10.11 1.75 7.00
CA GLU A 188 -9.19 1.57 5.88
C GLU A 188 -8.39 0.27 6.03
N LYS A 189 -7.78 0.07 7.19
CA LYS A 189 -6.96 -1.12 7.48
C LYS A 189 -7.78 -2.41 7.45
N MET A 190 -8.95 -2.43 8.09
CA MET A 190 -9.80 -3.62 8.12
C MET A 190 -10.41 -3.92 6.74
N THR A 191 -10.65 -2.91 5.91
CA THR A 191 -11.08 -3.09 4.52
C THR A 191 -10.00 -3.79 3.70
N ALA A 192 -8.76 -3.30 3.77
CA ALA A 192 -7.61 -3.94 3.11
C ALA A 192 -7.43 -5.40 3.57
N LEU A 193 -7.55 -5.67 4.88
CA LEU A 193 -7.48 -7.02 5.43
C LEU A 193 -8.63 -7.92 4.96
N LYS A 194 -9.88 -7.42 4.98
CA LYS A 194 -11.05 -8.15 4.48
C LYS A 194 -10.84 -8.57 3.03
N GLU A 195 -10.39 -7.66 2.17
CA GLU A 195 -10.08 -7.96 0.77
C GLU A 195 -8.96 -8.99 0.64
N LYS A 196 -7.88 -8.83 1.41
CA LYS A 196 -6.74 -9.76 1.45
C LYS A 196 -7.18 -11.17 1.82
N PHE A 197 -7.96 -11.33 2.88
CA PHE A 197 -8.48 -12.64 3.29
C PHE A 197 -9.48 -13.23 2.30
N THR A 198 -10.35 -12.42 1.72
CA THR A 198 -11.32 -12.88 0.71
C THR A 198 -10.62 -13.39 -0.54
N ARG A 199 -9.60 -12.65 -1.01
CA ARG A 199 -8.76 -13.06 -2.15
C ARG A 199 -7.95 -14.31 -1.82
N GLY A 200 -7.36 -14.36 -0.62
CA GLY A 200 -6.64 -15.54 -0.13
C GLY A 200 -7.52 -16.79 -0.09
N ALA A 201 -8.74 -16.67 0.46
CA ALA A 201 -9.71 -17.77 0.50
C ALA A 201 -10.06 -18.28 -0.91
N ALA A 202 -10.16 -17.39 -1.91
CA ALA A 202 -10.37 -17.79 -3.30
C ALA A 202 -9.13 -18.49 -3.90
N ALA A 203 -7.93 -18.03 -3.55
CA ALA A 203 -6.68 -18.62 -4.03
C ALA A 203 -6.41 -20.03 -3.46
N PHE A 204 -6.85 -20.30 -2.23
CA PHE A 204 -6.71 -21.60 -1.56
C PHE A 204 -7.93 -22.52 -1.72
N ALA A 205 -8.74 -22.34 -2.77
CA ALA A 205 -9.90 -23.19 -3.02
C ALA A 205 -9.49 -24.68 -3.06
N GLY A 206 -10.04 -25.48 -2.14
CA GLY A 206 -9.68 -26.89 -1.94
C GLY A 206 -8.83 -27.17 -0.69
N GLU A 207 -8.42 -26.14 0.07
CA GLU A 207 -7.87 -26.27 1.43
C GLU A 207 -8.94 -25.82 2.45
N GLU A 208 -9.94 -26.65 2.73
CA GLU A 208 -11.18 -26.21 3.41
C GLU A 208 -10.96 -25.56 4.78
N GLU A 209 -10.04 -26.08 5.60
CA GLU A 209 -9.74 -25.52 6.93
C GLU A 209 -9.13 -24.12 6.82
N LEU A 210 -8.19 -23.95 5.89
CA LEU A 210 -7.54 -22.65 5.62
C LEU A 210 -8.55 -21.65 5.05
N VAL A 211 -9.38 -22.08 4.10
CA VAL A 211 -10.44 -21.24 3.50
C VAL A 211 -11.42 -20.78 4.56
N GLN A 212 -11.87 -21.68 5.44
CA GLN A 212 -12.79 -21.32 6.53
C GLN A 212 -12.16 -20.34 7.53
N ALA A 213 -10.90 -20.53 7.89
CA ALA A 213 -10.18 -19.60 8.77
C ALA A 213 -10.06 -18.20 8.16
N LEU A 214 -9.69 -18.11 6.87
CA LEU A 214 -9.60 -16.84 6.16
C LEU A 214 -10.97 -16.16 6.02
N GLN A 215 -12.03 -16.92 5.71
CA GLN A 215 -13.39 -16.39 5.65
C GLN A 215 -13.89 -15.90 7.01
N LYS A 216 -13.56 -16.62 8.09
CA LYS A 216 -13.86 -16.18 9.45
C LYS A 216 -13.16 -14.85 9.75
N HIS A 217 -11.88 -14.70 9.41
CA HIS A 217 -11.16 -13.45 9.59
C HIS A 217 -11.71 -12.31 8.73
N ALA A 218 -12.13 -12.58 7.50
CA ALA A 218 -12.80 -11.60 6.64
C ALA A 218 -14.12 -11.11 7.28
N ALA A 219 -14.91 -12.03 7.84
CA ALA A 219 -16.14 -11.68 8.55
C ALA A 219 -15.87 -10.89 9.85
N THR A 220 -14.80 -11.22 10.59
CA THR A 220 -14.38 -10.43 11.76
C THR A 220 -13.95 -9.02 11.35
N ALA A 221 -13.17 -8.87 10.28
CA ALA A 221 -12.79 -7.57 9.75
C ALA A 221 -14.01 -6.75 9.31
N GLU A 222 -15.01 -7.39 8.69
CA GLU A 222 -16.28 -6.75 8.32
C GLU A 222 -17.09 -6.26 9.53
N ALA A 223 -17.17 -7.07 10.60
CA ALA A 223 -17.80 -6.66 11.84
C ALA A 223 -17.08 -5.46 12.48
N GLU A 224 -15.75 -5.45 12.43
CA GLU A 224 -14.93 -4.35 12.94
C GLU A 224 -15.10 -3.06 12.13
N ILE A 225 -15.21 -3.16 10.80
CA ILE A 225 -15.54 -2.01 9.92
C ILE A 225 -16.88 -1.42 10.35
N ALA A 226 -17.91 -2.26 10.54
CA ALA A 226 -19.23 -1.80 10.95
C ALA A 226 -19.21 -1.13 12.34
N GLU A 227 -18.45 -1.68 13.28
CA GLU A 227 -18.29 -1.08 14.61
C GLU A 227 -17.57 0.27 14.55
N ALA A 228 -16.46 0.35 13.82
CA ALA A 228 -15.68 1.58 13.64
C ALA A 228 -16.53 2.70 13.00
N GLN A 229 -17.30 2.35 11.96
CA GLN A 229 -18.21 3.30 11.30
C GLN A 229 -19.34 3.76 12.23
N ALA A 230 -19.94 2.85 13.01
CA ALA A 230 -20.97 3.21 13.98
C ALA A 230 -20.40 4.10 15.11
N PHE A 231 -19.17 3.84 15.55
CA PHE A 231 -18.50 4.66 16.55
C PHE A 231 -18.16 6.04 15.99
N SER A 232 -17.57 6.13 14.81
CA SER A 232 -17.28 7.39 14.11
C SER A 232 -18.55 8.25 13.89
N ALA A 233 -19.67 7.62 13.51
CA ALA A 233 -20.95 8.30 13.39
C ALA A 233 -21.46 8.86 14.74
N THR A 234 -21.28 8.09 15.82
CA THR A 234 -21.62 8.54 17.19
C THR A 234 -20.78 9.75 17.61
N LEU A 235 -19.47 9.72 17.34
CA LEU A 235 -18.56 10.84 17.63
C LEU A 235 -18.92 12.08 16.80
N SER A 236 -19.25 11.90 15.53
CA SER A 236 -19.66 12.98 14.63
C SER A 236 -20.97 13.64 15.09
N ALA A 237 -21.96 12.84 15.51
CA ALA A 237 -23.19 13.35 16.08
C ALA A 237 -22.94 14.14 17.38
N ALA A 238 -22.05 13.64 18.25
CA ALA A 238 -21.64 14.36 19.46
C ALA A 238 -21.03 15.73 19.09
N SER A 239 -20.10 15.78 18.14
CA SER A 239 -19.50 17.03 17.63
C SER A 239 -20.55 18.05 17.17
N LEU A 240 -21.55 17.62 16.39
CA LEU A 240 -22.61 18.49 15.87
C LEU A 240 -23.49 19.11 16.97
N VAL A 241 -23.85 18.31 17.99
CA VAL A 241 -24.62 18.80 19.15
C VAL A 241 -23.86 19.91 19.89
N PHE A 242 -22.54 19.83 19.97
CA PHE A 242 -21.72 20.87 20.61
C PHE A 242 -21.60 22.14 19.77
N VAL A 243 -21.52 22.03 18.44
CA VAL A 243 -21.52 23.20 17.54
C VAL A 243 -22.84 23.98 17.68
N GLN A 244 -23.98 23.30 17.82
CA GLN A 244 -25.28 23.94 18.00
C GLN A 244 -25.50 24.55 19.39
N LYS A 245 -24.82 24.05 20.44
CA LYS A 245 -24.90 24.62 21.80
C LYS A 245 -24.06 25.87 22.02
N ARG A 246 -23.29 26.33 21.03
CA ARG A 246 -22.58 27.61 21.11
C ARG A 246 -23.61 28.75 21.13
N PRO A 247 -23.65 29.63 22.15
CA PRO A 247 -24.56 30.77 22.15
C PRO A 247 -24.28 31.63 20.93
N ALA A 248 -25.33 32.09 20.24
CA ALA A 248 -25.20 33.14 19.23
C ALA A 248 -24.48 34.34 19.86
N PRO A 249 -23.56 35.02 19.13
CA PRO A 249 -22.97 36.24 19.65
C PRO A 249 -24.13 37.22 19.91
N GLU A 250 -24.35 37.55 21.18
CA GLU A 250 -25.25 38.63 21.56
C GLU A 250 -24.74 39.87 20.82
N THR A 251 -25.55 40.36 19.87
CA THR A 251 -25.36 41.68 19.29
C THR A 251 -25.50 42.67 20.44
N GLU A 252 -24.36 43.17 20.94
CA GLU A 252 -24.30 44.32 21.83
C GLU A 252 -24.90 45.52 21.08
N GLU A 253 -26.21 45.74 21.23
CA GLU A 253 -26.81 47.05 20.97
C GLU A 253 -26.30 48.02 22.03
N GLU A 254 -25.26 48.77 21.68
CA GLU A 254 -24.76 49.90 22.46
C GLU A 254 -25.85 51.00 22.51
N PRO A 255 -26.39 51.38 23.69
CA PRO A 255 -27.41 52.41 23.75
C PRO A 255 -26.82 53.82 23.55
N PRO A 256 -27.58 54.79 23.00
CA PRO A 256 -27.01 56.02 22.48
C PRO A 256 -26.58 56.98 23.58
N ARG A 257 -25.35 57.51 23.45
CA ARG A 257 -24.77 58.54 24.33
C ARG A 257 -25.65 59.80 24.41
N GLN A 258 -26.28 60.04 25.57
CA GLN A 258 -26.86 61.34 25.88
C GLN A 258 -25.83 62.27 26.53
N LYS A 259 -25.45 63.31 25.78
CA LYS A 259 -24.74 64.50 26.23
C LYS A 259 -25.71 65.41 26.99
N ARG A 260 -25.46 65.71 28.28
CA ARG A 260 -25.91 66.96 28.91
C ARG A 260 -24.84 67.54 29.87
N ARG A 261 -24.33 68.71 29.46
CA ARG A 261 -23.76 69.82 30.28
C ARG A 261 -24.78 70.24 31.37
N THR A 262 -24.50 70.87 32.50
CA THR A 262 -23.42 71.74 33.06
C THR A 262 -23.79 72.00 34.54
N GLY A 263 -22.83 72.40 35.40
CA GLY A 263 -23.11 73.38 36.47
C GLY A 263 -22.70 73.01 37.91
N ASP A 264 -21.46 73.36 38.26
CA ASP A 264 -21.02 74.12 39.45
C ASP A 264 -21.81 74.12 40.77
N ALA A 265 -21.15 73.73 41.86
CA ALA A 265 -21.14 74.40 43.17
C ALA A 265 -20.12 73.72 44.11
N GLY A 266 -19.20 74.51 44.68
CA GLY A 266 -18.15 74.04 45.59
C GLY A 266 -18.65 73.67 47.00
N ASP A 267 -17.79 73.05 47.82
CA ASP A 267 -17.05 73.75 48.87
C ASP A 267 -16.11 72.77 49.61
N SER A 268 -14.92 73.28 49.90
CA SER A 268 -13.92 72.97 50.94
C SER A 268 -14.06 71.72 51.82
N ALA A 269 -12.97 70.95 51.97
CA ALA A 269 -12.05 71.12 53.11
C ALA A 269 -10.93 70.08 53.07
N ALA A 270 -9.69 70.56 53.14
CA ALA A 270 -8.53 69.79 53.55
C ALA A 270 -8.45 69.77 55.09
N GLN A 271 -7.99 68.67 55.69
CA GLN A 271 -6.95 68.62 56.72
C GLN A 271 -6.74 67.18 57.25
N ASP A 272 -5.46 66.78 57.23
CA ASP A 272 -4.77 65.67 57.93
C ASP A 272 -5.37 64.26 57.98
#